data_AF-R6QFS5-F1
#
_entry.id   AF-R6QFS5-F1
#
_cell.length_a   1.000
_cell.length_b   1.000
_cell.length_c   1.000
_cell.angle_alpha   90.00
_cell.angle_beta   90.00
_cell.angle_gamma   90.00
#
_symmetry.space_group_name_H-M   'P 1'
#
loop_
_entity.id
_entity.type
_entity.pdbx_description
1 polymer ?
#
loop_
_entity_poly.entity_id
_entity_poly.type
_entity_poly.pdbx_seq_one_letter_code
_entity_poly.pdbx_strand_id
1 'polypeptide(L)'
;MERKKEKLLRKIHMKDYTNSLEKILEDKQFSVDTKNLLLSMVYKIENSYKDYEKTKVQVCDKGEFLDKIIDIIKNDCSEITVTNDEIDENEKYEIQKAQGKIVALGNELTLLKSILAIGEEKVSLTEEESILEESISYFLNSASLMSQAEVIRDFNGWSWDISAKDIENNVINIMFQVLVYLLEYDFINSWANNTSQLADYLMLTHENLKENFGEQRAKEIVKILCKIAIEEKSKQSEEELEKWKRVKEETKLESERLENKVKYLEDITEEKKKTTKEIERIDKLLNNQELLREEYDERNSKLQNKDKIFSVRQLANRLEVERQEHVNEIKKYNDLLDPKGYVKRKDEITRKFEFLNSLELESNSKQLKTVCELCTLFLECFKIKIMKSAIRQDAIKYIYELRYFRFLKYDENTSLKDIAELNEVFEETIGVLYEKARALNAIEDVTKDEIVNYEIIRKIFDSKMIDLNNMIIETKVEEGKLFIEYYDTSILENRIELYSDKTIKLNKKTKLFV
;
A
#
# COMPACT_ATOMS: atom_id res chain seq x y z
N MET A 1 6.96 25.97 2.93
CA MET A 1 6.29 27.28 2.78
C MET A 1 5.86 27.56 1.34
N GLU A 2 6.62 27.12 0.33
CA GLU A 2 6.25 27.21 -1.10
C GLU A 2 4.98 26.42 -1.47
N ARG A 3 4.82 25.17 -1.04
CA ARG A 3 3.59 24.37 -1.27
C ARG A 3 2.30 25.06 -0.80
N LYS A 4 2.33 25.81 0.31
CA LYS A 4 1.15 26.57 0.78
C LYS A 4 0.82 27.74 -0.14
N LYS A 5 1.82 28.41 -0.71
CA LYS A 5 1.65 29.50 -1.68
C LYS A 5 1.13 28.97 -3.02
N GLU A 6 1.63 27.84 -3.50
CA GLU A 6 1.11 27.18 -4.72
C GLU A 6 -0.33 26.68 -4.53
N LYS A 7 -0.66 26.04 -3.39
CA LYS A 7 -2.05 25.66 -3.05
C LYS A 7 -2.99 26.87 -3.03
N LEU A 8 -2.51 28.02 -2.56
CA LEU A 8 -3.28 29.29 -2.57
C LEU A 8 -3.43 29.86 -3.99
N LEU A 9 -2.42 29.79 -4.84
CA LEU A 9 -2.47 30.25 -6.24
C LEU A 9 -3.37 29.37 -7.11
N ARG A 10 -3.36 28.04 -6.91
CA ARG A 10 -4.27 27.09 -7.59
C ARG A 10 -5.74 27.34 -7.25
N LYS A 11 -6.06 27.87 -6.06
CA LYS A 11 -7.42 28.29 -5.69
C LYS A 11 -7.90 29.57 -6.40
N ILE A 12 -7.00 30.36 -6.99
CA ILE A 12 -7.32 31.66 -7.61
C ILE A 12 -7.57 31.53 -9.13
N HIS A 13 -7.02 30.49 -9.78
CA HIS A 13 -7.29 30.16 -11.18
C HIS A 13 -7.93 28.77 -11.28
N MET A 14 -9.20 28.70 -11.71
CA MET A 14 -9.79 27.43 -12.17
C MET A 14 -9.02 26.98 -13.41
N LYS A 15 -8.06 26.08 -13.23
CA LYS A 15 -7.40 25.39 -14.33
C LYS A 15 -8.44 24.48 -14.99
N ASP A 16 -8.58 24.63 -16.29
CA ASP A 16 -9.41 23.74 -17.09
C ASP A 16 -8.58 22.52 -17.47
N TYR A 17 -8.77 21.42 -16.73
CA TYR A 17 -8.01 20.20 -16.91
C TYR A 17 -8.37 19.49 -18.21
N THR A 18 -9.63 19.57 -18.64
CA THR A 18 -10.09 19.06 -19.94
C THR A 18 -9.35 19.76 -21.08
N ASN A 19 -9.37 21.10 -21.12
CA ASN A 19 -8.62 21.87 -22.11
C ASN A 19 -7.10 21.68 -22.02
N SER A 20 -6.57 21.44 -20.82
CA SER A 20 -5.14 21.16 -20.63
C SER A 20 -4.74 19.81 -21.24
N LEU A 21 -5.57 18.79 -21.06
CA LEU A 21 -5.36 17.47 -21.63
C LEU A 21 -5.55 17.49 -23.15
N GLU A 22 -6.57 18.16 -23.68
CA GLU A 22 -6.80 18.26 -25.14
C GLU A 22 -5.55 18.74 -25.88
N LYS A 23 -4.90 19.81 -25.40
CA LYS A 23 -3.66 20.32 -25.99
C LYS A 23 -2.52 19.30 -26.00
N ILE A 24 -2.38 18.51 -24.94
CA ILE A 24 -1.38 17.43 -24.88
C ILE A 24 -1.73 16.33 -25.87
N LEU A 25 -3.02 16.03 -26.04
CA LEU A 25 -3.50 15.02 -26.96
C LEU A 25 -3.38 15.44 -28.43
N GLU A 26 -3.35 16.73 -28.76
CA GLU A 26 -3.06 17.22 -30.13
C GLU A 26 -1.68 16.75 -30.61
N ASP A 27 -0.68 16.76 -29.74
CA ASP A 27 0.69 16.33 -30.05
C ASP A 27 0.88 14.81 -30.01
N LYS A 28 -0.08 14.05 -29.43
CA LYS A 28 -0.03 12.58 -29.33
C LYS A 28 -0.71 11.91 -30.53
N GLN A 29 -0.07 10.88 -31.07
CA GLN A 29 -0.58 10.06 -32.18
C GLN A 29 -1.57 8.96 -31.69
N PHE A 30 -2.43 9.28 -30.73
CA PHE A 30 -3.46 8.37 -30.24
C PHE A 30 -4.67 8.35 -31.19
N SER A 31 -5.44 7.26 -31.20
CA SER A 31 -6.69 7.20 -31.95
C SER A 31 -7.72 8.20 -31.39
N VAL A 32 -8.71 8.57 -32.21
CA VAL A 32 -9.80 9.46 -31.79
C VAL A 32 -10.56 8.87 -30.60
N ASP A 33 -10.83 7.56 -30.64
CA ASP A 33 -11.54 6.87 -29.56
C ASP A 33 -10.74 6.89 -28.25
N THR A 34 -9.43 6.66 -28.30
CA THR A 34 -8.54 6.77 -27.13
C THR A 34 -8.56 8.19 -26.57
N LYS A 35 -8.46 9.22 -27.42
CA LYS A 35 -8.50 10.63 -26.97
C LYS A 35 -9.82 10.96 -26.28
N ASN A 36 -10.94 10.52 -26.85
CA ASN A 36 -12.27 10.73 -26.27
C ASN A 36 -12.41 10.03 -24.91
N LEU A 37 -11.91 8.80 -24.78
CA LEU A 37 -11.98 8.06 -23.52
C LEU A 37 -11.11 8.70 -22.42
N LEU A 38 -9.93 9.22 -22.75
CA LEU A 38 -9.07 9.96 -21.82
C LEU A 38 -9.77 11.23 -21.30
N LEU A 39 -10.45 11.97 -22.18
CA LEU A 39 -11.22 13.16 -21.79
C LEU A 39 -12.42 12.78 -20.91
N SER A 40 -13.16 11.71 -21.26
CA SER A 40 -14.26 11.17 -20.45
C SER A 40 -13.78 10.79 -19.04
N MET A 41 -12.63 10.12 -18.95
CA MET A 41 -12.01 9.72 -17.69
C MET A 41 -11.69 10.94 -16.82
N VAL A 42 -11.04 11.97 -17.35
CA VAL A 42 -10.74 13.21 -16.61
C VAL A 42 -12.03 13.89 -16.13
N TYR A 43 -13.03 14.01 -17.00
CA TYR A 43 -14.32 14.59 -16.64
C TYR A 43 -15.00 13.82 -15.50
N LYS A 44 -15.00 12.48 -15.55
CA LYS A 44 -15.56 11.63 -14.49
C LYS A 44 -14.82 11.83 -13.16
N ILE A 45 -13.49 11.91 -13.19
CA ILE A 45 -12.69 12.22 -12.00
C ILE A 45 -13.08 13.60 -11.45
N GLU A 46 -13.16 14.63 -12.29
CA GLU A 46 -13.50 15.99 -11.86
C GLU A 46 -14.84 16.08 -11.12
N ASN A 47 -15.84 15.33 -11.59
CA ASN A 47 -17.17 15.29 -10.99
C ASN A 47 -17.20 14.48 -9.69
N SER A 48 -16.52 13.34 -9.64
CA SER A 48 -16.54 12.46 -8.47
C SER A 48 -15.56 12.89 -7.36
N TYR A 49 -14.54 13.69 -7.66
CA TYR A 49 -13.43 13.91 -6.73
C TYR A 49 -13.84 14.55 -5.41
N LYS A 50 -14.78 15.49 -5.43
CA LYS A 50 -15.21 16.19 -4.22
C LYS A 50 -15.90 15.23 -3.25
N ASP A 51 -16.69 14.30 -3.78
CA ASP A 51 -17.41 13.31 -2.99
C ASP A 51 -16.43 12.23 -2.48
N TYR A 52 -15.48 11.84 -3.33
CA TYR A 52 -14.36 10.98 -2.98
C TYR A 52 -13.52 11.54 -1.83
N GLU A 53 -13.05 12.78 -1.97
CA GLU A 53 -12.27 13.50 -0.95
C GLU A 53 -13.05 13.62 0.36
N LYS A 54 -14.33 13.96 0.28
CA LYS A 54 -15.16 14.12 1.47
C LYS A 54 -15.43 12.82 2.20
N THR A 55 -15.64 11.72 1.47
CA THR A 55 -15.98 10.42 2.05
C THR A 55 -14.76 9.72 2.61
N LYS A 56 -13.65 9.67 1.85
CA LYS A 56 -12.42 8.97 2.23
C LYS A 56 -11.49 9.79 3.12
N VAL A 57 -11.58 11.13 3.03
CA VAL A 57 -10.86 12.14 3.83
C VAL A 57 -9.37 12.25 3.52
N GLN A 58 -8.63 11.15 3.54
CA GLN A 58 -7.17 11.14 3.46
C GLN A 58 -6.71 10.83 2.03
N VAL A 59 -6.81 11.86 1.19
CA VAL A 59 -6.47 11.82 -0.23
C VAL A 59 -5.67 13.06 -0.62
N CYS A 60 -5.04 13.06 -1.80
CA CYS A 60 -4.40 14.27 -2.33
C CYS A 60 -5.43 15.34 -2.73
N ASP A 61 -4.94 16.54 -3.03
CA ASP A 61 -5.80 17.58 -3.62
C ASP A 61 -6.21 17.19 -5.06
N LYS A 62 -7.44 17.53 -5.46
CA LYS A 62 -7.96 17.26 -6.81
C LYS A 62 -6.99 17.70 -7.91
N GLY A 63 -6.43 18.89 -7.76
CA GLY A 63 -5.51 19.44 -8.75
C GLY A 63 -4.18 18.69 -8.78
N GLU A 64 -3.65 18.30 -7.63
CA GLU A 64 -2.45 17.45 -7.54
C GLU A 64 -2.68 16.10 -8.24
N PHE A 65 -3.86 15.49 -8.05
CA PHE A 65 -4.22 14.23 -8.69
C PHE A 65 -4.36 14.33 -10.22
N LEU A 66 -5.08 15.35 -10.70
CA LEU A 66 -5.28 15.57 -12.14
C LEU A 66 -3.97 15.97 -12.83
N ASP A 67 -3.14 16.81 -12.19
CA ASP A 67 -1.81 17.14 -12.71
C ASP A 67 -0.96 15.87 -12.85
N LYS A 68 -0.94 14.98 -11.84
CA LYS A 68 -0.22 13.71 -11.91
C LYS A 68 -0.65 12.87 -13.12
N ILE A 69 -1.97 12.69 -13.32
CA ILE A 69 -2.48 11.90 -14.44
C ILE A 69 -2.06 12.51 -15.78
N ILE A 70 -2.22 13.82 -15.92
CA ILE A 70 -1.86 14.55 -17.14
C ILE A 70 -0.35 14.46 -17.40
N ASP A 71 0.48 14.56 -16.36
CA ASP A 71 1.93 14.46 -16.47
C ASP A 71 2.37 13.06 -16.90
N ILE A 72 1.75 12.00 -16.38
CA ILE A 72 2.02 10.62 -16.83
C ILE A 72 1.64 10.45 -18.31
N ILE A 73 0.44 10.88 -18.71
CA ILE A 73 0.00 10.81 -20.12
C ILE A 73 0.97 11.55 -21.03
N LYS A 74 1.46 12.70 -20.58
CA LYS A 74 2.38 13.54 -21.36
C LYS A 74 3.75 12.90 -21.48
N ASN A 75 4.33 12.45 -20.37
CA ASN A 75 5.76 12.12 -20.30
C ASN A 75 6.04 10.63 -20.46
N ASP A 76 5.14 9.76 -20.01
CA ASP A 76 5.39 8.32 -19.87
C ASP A 76 4.58 7.47 -20.89
N CYS A 77 3.45 8.00 -21.39
CA CYS A 77 2.63 7.32 -22.38
C CYS A 77 3.01 7.69 -23.83
N SER A 78 3.74 6.81 -24.51
CA SER A 78 4.06 6.91 -25.94
C SER A 78 2.92 6.44 -26.84
N GLU A 79 2.21 5.38 -26.46
CA GLU A 79 1.12 4.77 -27.24
C GLU A 79 0.05 4.22 -26.28
N ILE A 80 -1.23 4.47 -26.59
CA ILE A 80 -2.36 3.91 -25.84
C ILE A 80 -3.36 3.33 -26.83
N THR A 81 -3.54 2.01 -26.77
CA THR A 81 -4.48 1.26 -27.59
C THR A 81 -5.66 0.81 -26.73
N VAL A 82 -6.86 1.25 -27.12
CA VAL A 82 -8.10 0.84 -26.47
C VAL A 82 -8.73 -0.31 -27.27
N THR A 83 -9.08 -1.39 -26.59
CA THR A 83 -9.72 -2.58 -27.18
C THR A 83 -11.04 -2.91 -26.48
N ASN A 84 -11.95 -3.56 -27.19
CA ASN A 84 -13.18 -4.13 -26.62
C ASN A 84 -13.05 -5.65 -26.40
N ASP A 85 -12.00 -6.26 -26.94
CA ASP A 85 -11.71 -7.67 -26.78
C ASP A 85 -10.92 -7.90 -25.49
N GLU A 86 -11.20 -9.01 -24.79
CA GLU A 86 -10.40 -9.45 -23.66
C GLU A 86 -8.93 -9.60 -24.09
N ILE A 87 -8.01 -9.08 -23.28
CA ILE A 87 -6.56 -9.08 -23.59
C ILE A 87 -5.97 -10.46 -23.28
N ASP A 88 -6.37 -11.03 -22.15
CA ASP A 88 -6.12 -12.42 -21.72
C ASP A 88 -7.25 -12.87 -20.77
N GLU A 89 -7.34 -14.17 -20.42
CA GLU A 89 -8.44 -14.79 -19.66
C GLU A 89 -8.75 -14.10 -18.31
N ASN A 90 -7.89 -13.21 -17.80
CA ASN A 90 -8.13 -12.44 -16.58
C ASN A 90 -7.54 -11.00 -16.55
N GLU A 91 -6.90 -10.52 -17.63
CA GLU A 91 -6.24 -9.22 -17.64
C GLU A 91 -7.07 -8.13 -18.32
N LYS A 92 -7.28 -7.01 -17.61
CA LYS A 92 -8.03 -5.85 -18.12
C LYS A 92 -7.14 -4.88 -18.90
N TYR A 93 -5.81 -4.94 -18.73
CA TYR A 93 -4.84 -4.08 -19.42
C TYR A 93 -3.43 -4.70 -19.39
N GLU A 94 -2.61 -4.36 -20.39
CA GLU A 94 -1.19 -4.72 -20.50
C GLU A 94 -0.33 -3.44 -20.58
N ILE A 95 0.83 -3.43 -19.92
CA ILE A 95 1.75 -2.28 -19.90
C ILE A 95 3.16 -2.70 -20.29
N GLN A 96 3.70 -2.03 -21.30
CA GLN A 96 5.10 -2.16 -21.70
C GLN A 96 5.83 -0.87 -21.28
N LYS A 97 6.20 -0.79 -19.99
CA LYS A 97 6.73 0.43 -19.35
C LYS A 97 7.95 1.01 -20.08
N ALA A 98 8.87 0.16 -20.54
CA ALA A 98 10.09 0.60 -21.24
C ALA A 98 9.81 1.29 -22.59
N GLN A 99 8.73 0.91 -23.28
CA GLN A 99 8.31 1.51 -24.53
C GLN A 99 7.26 2.62 -24.33
N GLY A 100 6.74 2.79 -23.11
CA GLY A 100 5.64 3.71 -22.84
C GLY A 100 4.33 3.28 -23.48
N LYS A 101 4.10 1.98 -23.70
CA LYS A 101 2.90 1.48 -24.40
C LYS A 101 1.88 0.88 -23.43
N ILE A 102 0.61 1.18 -23.67
CA ILE A 102 -0.53 0.66 -22.93
C ILE A 102 -1.52 0.03 -23.90
N VAL A 103 -2.02 -1.16 -23.57
CA VAL A 103 -3.22 -1.75 -24.18
C VAL A 103 -4.25 -1.93 -23.07
N ALA A 104 -5.46 -1.40 -23.22
CA ALA A 104 -6.46 -1.41 -22.16
C ALA A 104 -7.87 -1.63 -22.69
N LEU A 105 -8.72 -2.31 -21.89
CA LEU A 105 -10.15 -2.40 -22.19
C LEU A 105 -10.82 -1.01 -22.20
N GLY A 106 -11.78 -0.82 -23.09
CA GLY A 106 -12.47 0.44 -23.36
C GLY A 106 -13.44 0.92 -22.29
N ASN A 107 -12.93 1.24 -21.09
CA ASN A 107 -13.68 1.95 -20.05
C ASN A 107 -12.75 2.83 -19.21
N GLU A 108 -13.30 3.87 -18.58
CA GLU A 108 -12.51 4.89 -17.86
C GLU A 108 -11.78 4.31 -16.64
N LEU A 109 -12.34 3.29 -15.97
CA LEU A 109 -11.72 2.70 -14.78
C LEU A 109 -10.45 1.94 -15.15
N THR A 110 -10.54 1.06 -16.15
CA THR A 110 -9.39 0.30 -16.65
C THR A 110 -8.33 1.25 -17.21
N LEU A 111 -8.74 2.28 -17.96
CA LEU A 111 -7.81 3.26 -18.52
C LEU A 111 -7.10 4.07 -17.42
N LEU A 112 -7.81 4.49 -16.37
CA LEU A 112 -7.19 5.15 -15.22
C LEU A 112 -6.17 4.23 -14.55
N LYS A 113 -6.55 2.97 -14.31
CA LYS A 113 -5.64 2.00 -13.69
C LYS A 113 -4.37 1.79 -14.52
N SER A 114 -4.50 1.62 -15.84
CA SER A 114 -3.33 1.40 -16.70
C SER A 114 -2.41 2.62 -16.78
N ILE A 115 -2.96 3.83 -16.80
CA ILE A 115 -2.17 5.08 -16.74
C ILE A 115 -1.48 5.22 -15.39
N LEU A 116 -2.13 4.91 -14.28
CA LEU A 116 -1.47 4.99 -12.98
C LEU A 116 -0.37 3.94 -12.83
N ALA A 117 -0.61 2.72 -13.33
CA ALA A 117 0.33 1.61 -13.25
C ALA A 117 1.61 1.83 -14.08
N ILE A 118 1.57 2.54 -15.22
CA ILE A 118 2.79 2.84 -15.98
C ILE A 118 3.75 3.76 -15.20
N GLY A 119 3.21 4.60 -14.32
CA GLY A 119 3.97 5.51 -13.46
C GLY A 119 4.45 4.89 -12.14
N GLU A 120 4.23 3.60 -11.90
CA GLU A 120 4.63 2.93 -10.66
C GLU A 120 6.14 2.72 -10.58
N GLU A 121 6.74 3.00 -9.42
CA GLU A 121 8.19 2.89 -9.23
C GLU A 121 8.56 1.72 -8.31
N LYS A 122 9.82 1.28 -8.38
CA LYS A 122 10.37 0.33 -7.41
C LYS A 122 10.91 1.12 -6.21
N VAL A 123 10.38 0.84 -5.03
CA VAL A 123 10.85 1.48 -3.80
C VAL A 123 12.19 0.87 -3.39
N SER A 124 13.09 1.72 -2.90
CA SER A 124 14.37 1.31 -2.36
C SER A 124 14.31 1.16 -0.84
N LEU A 125 14.87 0.08 -0.30
CA LEU A 125 15.05 -0.13 1.14
C LEU A 125 16.55 -0.20 1.48
N THR A 126 16.86 -0.26 2.77
CA THR A 126 18.24 -0.45 3.24
C THR A 126 18.77 -1.85 2.89
N GLU A 127 20.09 -2.04 2.89
CA GLU A 127 20.69 -3.34 2.56
C GLU A 127 20.16 -4.48 3.44
N GLU A 128 19.93 -4.21 4.73
CA GLU A 128 19.41 -5.19 5.71
C GLU A 128 17.99 -5.65 5.36
N GLU A 129 17.19 -4.77 4.76
CA GLU A 129 15.79 -4.99 4.42
C GLU A 129 15.55 -5.24 2.92
N SER A 130 16.62 -5.24 2.12
CA SER A 130 16.59 -5.38 0.65
C SER A 130 15.76 -6.59 0.16
N ILE A 131 15.72 -7.65 0.96
CA ILE A 131 14.93 -8.86 0.69
C ILE A 131 13.42 -8.61 0.61
N LEU A 132 12.94 -7.54 1.27
CA LEU A 132 11.53 -7.13 1.30
C LEU A 132 11.19 -6.16 0.16
N GLU A 133 12.16 -5.60 -0.57
CA GLU A 133 11.93 -4.54 -1.55
C GLU A 133 10.86 -4.90 -2.58
N GLU A 134 10.91 -6.11 -3.13
CA GLU A 134 9.96 -6.56 -4.15
C GLU A 134 8.56 -6.73 -3.57
N SER A 135 8.44 -7.31 -2.37
CA SER A 135 7.17 -7.48 -1.68
C SER A 135 6.56 -6.14 -1.26
N ILE A 136 7.35 -5.23 -0.71
CA ILE A 136 6.90 -3.89 -0.28
C ILE A 136 6.58 -3.02 -1.49
N SER A 137 7.36 -3.06 -2.56
CA SER A 137 7.06 -2.35 -3.80
C SER A 137 5.74 -2.85 -4.39
N TYR A 138 5.55 -4.17 -4.47
CA TYR A 138 4.29 -4.75 -4.92
C TYR A 138 3.11 -4.31 -4.05
N PHE A 139 3.27 -4.33 -2.72
CA PHE A 139 2.24 -3.86 -1.79
C PHE A 139 1.88 -2.39 -2.05
N LEU A 140 2.86 -1.48 -2.07
CA LEU A 140 2.64 -0.05 -2.22
C LEU A 140 2.03 0.31 -3.57
N ASN A 141 2.52 -0.31 -4.65
CA ASN A 141 2.02 -0.07 -6.00
C ASN A 141 0.57 -0.54 -6.14
N SER A 142 0.30 -1.81 -5.80
CA SER A 142 -1.07 -2.36 -5.82
C SER A 142 -2.03 -1.54 -4.97
N ALA A 143 -1.60 -1.14 -3.77
CA ALA A 143 -2.42 -0.36 -2.86
C ALA A 143 -2.68 1.06 -3.35
N SER A 144 -1.65 1.74 -3.84
CA SER A 144 -1.73 3.09 -4.40
C SER A 144 -2.66 3.14 -5.61
N LEU A 145 -2.56 2.13 -6.48
CA LEU A 145 -3.42 1.95 -7.65
C LEU A 145 -4.89 1.76 -7.24
N MET A 146 -5.17 0.79 -6.36
CA MET A 146 -6.53 0.52 -5.87
C MET A 146 -7.14 1.76 -5.21
N SER A 147 -6.36 2.42 -4.36
CA SER A 147 -6.77 3.61 -3.61
C SER A 147 -7.10 4.78 -4.53
N GLN A 148 -6.34 5.01 -5.59
CA GLN A 148 -6.56 6.10 -6.54
C GLN A 148 -7.69 5.80 -7.54
N ALA A 149 -7.87 4.54 -7.92
CA ALA A 149 -8.95 4.12 -8.84
C ALA A 149 -10.35 4.27 -8.22
N GLU A 150 -10.44 4.33 -6.88
CA GLU A 150 -11.69 4.52 -6.14
C GLU A 150 -12.54 5.68 -6.63
N VAL A 151 -11.92 6.80 -7.01
CA VAL A 151 -12.65 7.99 -7.46
C VAL A 151 -13.57 7.71 -8.65
N ILE A 152 -13.23 6.74 -9.50
CA ILE A 152 -14.07 6.27 -10.61
C ILE A 152 -14.88 5.03 -10.21
N ARG A 153 -14.28 4.12 -9.43
CA ARG A 153 -14.87 2.82 -9.08
C ARG A 153 -16.08 2.96 -8.17
N ASP A 154 -15.96 3.76 -7.11
CA ASP A 154 -16.89 3.74 -5.96
C ASP A 154 -17.82 4.95 -5.91
N PHE A 155 -17.61 5.96 -6.77
CA PHE A 155 -18.33 7.23 -6.73
C PHE A 155 -19.06 7.51 -8.05
N ASN A 156 -20.38 7.70 -7.97
CA ASN A 156 -21.26 7.97 -9.11
C ASN A 156 -21.90 9.37 -9.10
N GLY A 157 -21.49 10.25 -8.17
CA GLY A 157 -21.98 11.62 -8.02
C GLY A 157 -23.27 11.80 -7.21
N TRP A 158 -23.85 10.72 -6.65
CA TRP A 158 -25.04 10.76 -5.80
C TRP A 158 -24.86 9.94 -4.51
N SER A 159 -24.18 8.82 -4.62
CA SER A 159 -23.84 7.95 -3.50
C SER A 159 -22.46 7.36 -3.72
N TRP A 160 -21.96 6.69 -2.68
CA TRP A 160 -20.79 5.85 -2.79
C TRP A 160 -21.14 4.41 -2.43
N ASP A 161 -20.58 3.47 -3.17
CA ASP A 161 -20.65 2.06 -2.87
C ASP A 161 -19.34 1.39 -3.27
N ILE A 162 -18.79 0.57 -2.39
CA ILE A 162 -17.51 -0.08 -2.66
C ILE A 162 -17.78 -1.29 -3.55
N SER A 163 -17.41 -1.19 -4.83
CA SER A 163 -17.51 -2.30 -5.79
C SER A 163 -16.41 -3.32 -5.53
N ALA A 164 -16.69 -4.30 -4.66
CA ALA A 164 -15.73 -5.33 -4.26
C ALA A 164 -15.17 -6.13 -5.45
N LYS A 165 -15.95 -6.29 -6.52
CA LYS A 165 -15.57 -7.02 -7.74
C LYS A 165 -14.47 -6.34 -8.55
N ASP A 166 -14.29 -5.04 -8.35
CA ASP A 166 -13.29 -4.22 -9.04
C ASP A 166 -12.09 -3.88 -8.14
N ILE A 167 -11.97 -4.57 -7.00
CA ILE A 167 -10.82 -4.54 -6.09
C ILE A 167 -9.97 -5.78 -6.34
N GLU A 168 -8.73 -5.58 -6.75
CA GLU A 168 -7.78 -6.66 -7.02
C GLU A 168 -7.39 -7.41 -5.74
N ASN A 169 -7.20 -6.67 -4.63
CA ASN A 169 -6.74 -7.25 -3.39
C ASN A 169 -7.29 -6.52 -2.16
N ASN A 170 -8.35 -7.07 -1.57
CA ASN A 170 -9.01 -6.51 -0.39
C ASN A 170 -8.09 -6.40 0.83
N VAL A 171 -7.19 -7.36 1.03
CA VAL A 171 -6.30 -7.38 2.22
C VAL A 171 -5.22 -6.31 2.12
N ILE A 172 -4.61 -6.15 0.95
CA ILE A 172 -3.71 -5.01 0.68
C ILE A 172 -4.46 -3.69 0.89
N ASN A 173 -5.70 -3.57 0.38
CA ASN A 173 -6.48 -2.35 0.50
C ASN A 173 -6.77 -1.98 1.96
N ILE A 174 -7.15 -2.95 2.79
CA ILE A 174 -7.38 -2.75 4.23
C ILE A 174 -6.09 -2.29 4.93
N MET A 175 -4.98 -2.98 4.70
CA MET A 175 -3.69 -2.62 5.30
C MET A 175 -3.23 -1.23 4.87
N PHE A 176 -3.39 -0.87 3.61
CA PHE A 176 -3.07 0.46 3.12
C PHE A 176 -3.90 1.53 3.81
N GLN A 177 -5.21 1.30 3.96
CA GLN A 177 -6.08 2.27 4.62
C GLN A 177 -5.73 2.45 6.11
N VAL A 178 -5.32 1.37 6.80
CA VAL A 178 -4.76 1.46 8.16
C VAL A 178 -3.52 2.35 8.18
N LEU A 179 -2.56 2.13 7.28
CA LEU A 179 -1.34 2.94 7.23
C LEU A 179 -1.65 4.41 6.94
N VAL A 180 -2.53 4.69 5.98
CA VAL A 180 -2.95 6.07 5.65
C VAL A 180 -3.60 6.76 6.85
N TYR A 181 -4.46 6.08 7.59
CA TYR A 181 -5.11 6.67 8.76
C TYR A 181 -4.19 6.85 9.96
N LEU A 182 -3.14 6.04 10.10
CA LEU A 182 -2.17 6.17 11.18
C LEU A 182 -1.05 7.18 10.85
N LEU A 183 -0.54 7.16 9.62
CA LEU A 183 0.67 7.88 9.18
C LEU A 183 0.39 9.11 8.30
N GLU A 184 -0.86 9.28 7.85
CA GLU A 184 -1.31 10.30 6.90
C GLU A 184 -0.88 10.04 5.44
N TYR A 185 -1.69 10.54 4.50
CA TYR A 185 -1.50 10.30 3.06
C TYR A 185 -0.15 10.82 2.54
N ASP A 186 0.29 12.00 2.99
CA ASP A 186 1.52 12.63 2.53
C ASP A 186 2.76 11.76 2.84
N PHE A 187 2.77 11.08 3.99
CA PHE A 187 3.86 10.15 4.35
C PHE A 187 3.88 8.94 3.42
N ILE A 188 2.72 8.30 3.22
CA ILE A 188 2.60 7.11 2.37
C ILE A 188 2.93 7.42 0.92
N ASN A 189 2.46 8.56 0.40
CA ASN A 189 2.80 9.00 -0.94
C ASN A 189 4.31 9.28 -1.08
N SER A 190 4.96 9.81 -0.05
CA SER A 190 6.42 10.03 -0.07
C SER A 190 7.18 8.70 -0.06
N TRP A 191 6.68 7.68 0.64
CA TRP A 191 7.24 6.32 0.63
C TRP A 191 7.10 5.66 -0.74
N ALA A 192 5.90 5.67 -1.32
CA ALA A 192 5.62 5.04 -2.60
C ALA A 192 6.47 5.61 -3.76
N ASN A 193 6.90 6.88 -3.65
CA ASN A 193 7.76 7.54 -4.65
C ASN A 193 9.25 7.53 -4.26
N ASN A 194 9.66 6.82 -3.21
CA ASN A 194 11.05 6.80 -2.76
C ASN A 194 11.90 5.78 -3.52
N THR A 195 12.63 6.25 -4.53
CA THR A 195 13.61 5.46 -5.29
C THR A 195 15.04 5.57 -4.74
N SER A 196 15.22 6.18 -3.55
CA SER A 196 16.53 6.39 -2.93
C SER A 196 16.68 5.58 -1.64
N GLN A 197 17.86 4.99 -1.44
CA GLN A 197 18.23 4.31 -0.19
C GLN A 197 18.54 5.27 0.98
N LEU A 198 18.49 6.60 0.74
CA LEU A 198 18.80 7.59 1.77
C LEU A 198 17.77 7.65 2.91
N ALA A 199 16.53 7.26 2.63
CA ALA A 199 15.44 7.27 3.60
C ALA A 199 14.86 5.87 3.76
N ASP A 200 15.05 5.29 4.95
CA ASP A 200 14.45 4.02 5.33
C ASP A 200 13.00 4.24 5.80
N TYR A 201 12.05 4.14 4.88
CA TYR A 201 10.64 4.38 5.21
C TYR A 201 10.02 3.26 6.06
N LEU A 202 10.58 2.05 6.07
CA LEU A 202 10.07 0.99 6.94
C LEU A 202 10.44 1.29 8.40
N MET A 203 11.69 1.72 8.63
CA MET A 203 12.13 2.23 9.94
C MET A 203 11.38 3.51 10.34
N LEU A 204 11.20 4.48 9.42
CA LEU A 204 10.45 5.71 9.72
C LEU A 204 8.98 5.40 10.06
N THR A 205 8.39 4.39 9.42
CA THR A 205 7.05 3.89 9.77
C THR A 205 7.04 3.36 11.19
N HIS A 206 7.99 2.52 11.57
CA HIS A 206 8.12 2.01 12.93
C HIS A 206 8.24 3.15 13.95
N GLU A 207 9.17 4.08 13.74
CA GLU A 207 9.42 5.17 14.68
C GLU A 207 8.22 6.11 14.83
N ASN A 208 7.53 6.44 13.73
CA ASN A 208 6.32 7.25 13.79
C ASN A 208 5.21 6.56 14.59
N LEU A 209 4.97 5.27 14.32
CA LEU A 209 3.96 4.50 15.06
C LEU A 209 4.33 4.38 16.54
N LYS A 210 5.61 4.17 16.85
CA LYS A 210 6.12 4.06 18.21
C LYS A 210 5.92 5.36 18.99
N GLU A 211 6.29 6.49 18.41
CA GLU A 211 6.13 7.81 19.03
C GLU A 211 4.66 8.12 19.32
N ASN A 212 3.77 7.74 18.40
CA ASN A 212 2.35 8.08 18.50
C ASN A 212 1.51 7.08 19.32
N PHE A 213 1.86 5.80 19.29
CA PHE A 213 1.01 4.70 19.77
C PHE A 213 1.72 3.67 20.68
N GLY A 214 3.05 3.78 20.81
CA GLY A 214 3.88 2.91 21.65
C GLY A 214 4.55 1.77 20.90
N GLU A 215 5.68 1.31 21.44
CA GLU A 215 6.59 0.32 20.86
C GLU A 215 5.90 -0.98 20.44
N GLN A 216 5.05 -1.55 21.31
CA GLN A 216 4.43 -2.85 21.04
C GLN A 216 3.51 -2.80 19.83
N ARG A 217 2.66 -1.76 19.71
CA ARG A 217 1.74 -1.62 18.58
C ARG A 217 2.49 -1.35 17.29
N ALA A 218 3.53 -0.53 17.34
CA ALA A 218 4.39 -0.25 16.19
C ALA A 218 5.01 -1.53 15.62
N LYS A 219 5.59 -2.36 16.49
CA LYS A 219 6.19 -3.65 16.10
C LYS A 219 5.18 -4.58 15.44
N GLU A 220 4.01 -4.77 16.04
CA GLU A 220 3.00 -5.69 15.49
C GLU A 220 2.42 -5.18 14.16
N ILE A 221 2.17 -3.87 14.01
CA ILE A 221 1.67 -3.31 12.75
C ILE A 221 2.70 -3.48 11.62
N VAL A 222 3.98 -3.17 11.87
CA VAL A 222 5.05 -3.35 10.88
C VAL A 222 5.23 -4.82 10.52
N LYS A 223 5.15 -5.71 11.51
CA LYS A 223 5.20 -7.16 11.29
C LYS A 223 4.06 -7.64 10.40
N ILE A 224 2.82 -7.21 10.65
CA ILE A 224 1.66 -7.56 9.83
C ILE A 224 1.80 -6.98 8.41
N LEU A 225 2.30 -5.75 8.27
CA LEU A 225 2.60 -5.17 6.96
C LEU A 225 3.55 -6.05 6.15
N CYS A 226 4.70 -6.44 6.73
CA CYS A 226 5.65 -7.31 6.05
C CYS A 226 5.04 -8.67 5.71
N LYS A 227 4.25 -9.24 6.62
CA LYS A 227 3.55 -10.51 6.39
C LYS A 227 2.62 -10.42 5.17
N ILE A 228 1.73 -9.44 5.14
CA ILE A 228 0.78 -9.23 4.03
C ILE A 228 1.53 -8.99 2.72
N ALA A 229 2.56 -8.14 2.73
CA ALA A 229 3.35 -7.85 1.54
C ALA A 229 4.01 -9.11 0.96
N ILE A 230 4.56 -9.98 1.82
CA ILE A 230 5.17 -11.25 1.41
C ILE A 230 4.11 -12.22 0.88
N GLU A 231 3.07 -12.49 1.67
CA GLU A 231 2.03 -13.47 1.33
C GLU A 231 1.32 -13.13 0.02
N GLU A 232 0.95 -11.86 -0.18
CA GLU A 232 0.24 -11.43 -1.38
C GLU A 232 1.14 -11.43 -2.62
N LYS A 233 2.42 -11.09 -2.46
CA LYS A 233 3.39 -11.22 -3.56
C LYS A 233 3.64 -12.68 -3.93
N SER A 234 3.78 -13.57 -2.94
CA SER A 234 3.96 -15.01 -3.16
C SER A 234 2.77 -15.69 -3.85
N LYS A 235 1.57 -15.10 -3.79
CA LYS A 235 0.40 -15.59 -4.55
C LYS A 235 0.47 -15.30 -6.05
N GLN A 236 1.30 -14.35 -6.48
CA GLN A 236 1.38 -13.93 -7.88
C GLN A 236 2.17 -14.92 -8.76
N SER A 237 3.14 -15.64 -8.20
CA SER A 237 3.89 -16.65 -8.94
C SER A 237 4.49 -17.73 -8.05
N GLU A 238 4.63 -18.93 -8.60
CA GLU A 238 5.30 -20.05 -7.92
C GLU A 238 6.78 -19.73 -7.62
N GLU A 239 7.44 -18.97 -8.50
CA GLU A 239 8.82 -18.51 -8.31
C GLU A 239 8.99 -17.66 -7.05
N GLU A 240 8.08 -16.71 -6.79
CA GLU A 240 8.10 -15.86 -5.60
C GLU A 240 7.83 -16.68 -4.33
N LEU A 241 6.93 -17.65 -4.39
CA LEU A 241 6.68 -18.57 -3.29
C LEU A 241 7.92 -19.42 -2.97
N GLU A 242 8.58 -19.97 -3.99
CA GLU A 242 9.82 -20.74 -3.85
C GLU A 242 10.98 -19.90 -3.35
N LYS A 243 11.08 -18.64 -3.78
CA LYS A 243 12.06 -17.68 -3.27
C LYS A 243 11.93 -17.52 -1.76
N TRP A 244 10.72 -17.26 -1.25
CA TRP A 244 10.51 -17.09 0.19
C TRP A 244 10.68 -18.39 1.00
N LYS A 245 10.34 -19.55 0.42
CA LYS A 245 10.68 -20.87 1.02
C LYS A 245 12.19 -21.04 1.17
N ARG A 246 12.96 -20.79 0.11
CA ARG A 246 14.43 -20.84 0.12
C ARG A 246 15.02 -19.90 1.15
N VAL A 247 14.59 -18.65 1.18
CA VAL A 247 15.05 -17.65 2.15
C VAL A 247 14.85 -18.13 3.60
N LYS A 248 13.69 -18.73 3.90
CA LYS A 248 13.38 -19.26 5.24
C LYS A 248 14.28 -20.45 5.59
N GLU A 249 14.48 -21.38 4.66
CA GLU A 249 15.34 -22.55 4.85
C GLU A 249 16.82 -22.18 4.99
N GLU A 250 17.34 -21.31 4.11
CA GLU A 250 18.71 -20.82 4.14
C GLU A 250 19.01 -20.07 5.44
N THR A 251 18.11 -19.17 5.87
CA THR A 251 18.27 -18.43 7.13
C THR A 251 18.27 -19.38 8.33
N LYS A 252 17.41 -20.41 8.31
CA LYS A 252 17.38 -21.45 9.36
C LYS A 252 18.69 -22.24 9.41
N LEU A 253 19.14 -22.74 8.27
CA LEU A 253 20.38 -23.52 8.17
C LEU A 253 21.60 -22.68 8.60
N GLU A 254 21.66 -21.41 8.19
CA GLU A 254 22.74 -20.51 8.60
C GLU A 254 22.71 -20.24 10.12
N SER A 255 21.53 -20.03 10.70
CA SER A 255 21.37 -19.88 12.15
C SER A 255 21.85 -21.12 12.91
N GLU A 256 21.46 -22.32 12.48
CA GLU A 256 21.91 -23.60 13.08
C GLU A 256 23.43 -23.79 12.96
N ARG A 257 24.02 -23.40 11.82
CA ARG A 257 25.48 -23.42 11.65
C ARG A 257 26.18 -22.46 12.59
N LEU A 258 25.65 -21.24 12.74
CA LEU A 258 26.21 -20.19 13.60
C LEU A 258 26.11 -20.54 15.10
N GLU A 259 25.18 -21.40 15.52
CA GLU A 259 25.17 -21.95 16.88
C GLU A 259 26.41 -22.82 17.17
N ASN A 260 26.86 -23.61 16.19
CA ASN A 260 28.09 -24.40 16.29
C ASN A 260 29.32 -23.60 15.84
N LYS A 261 29.82 -22.74 16.73
CA LYS A 261 30.99 -21.89 16.47
C LYS A 261 32.20 -22.64 15.90
N VAL A 262 32.50 -23.83 16.42
CA VAL A 262 33.70 -24.60 16.00
C VAL A 262 33.55 -25.04 14.55
N LYS A 263 32.43 -25.70 14.23
CA LYS A 263 32.15 -26.18 12.88
C LYS A 263 32.02 -25.03 11.88
N TYR A 264 31.38 -23.93 12.27
CA TYR A 264 31.26 -22.75 11.42
C TYR A 264 32.62 -22.16 11.05
N LEU A 265 33.53 -22.00 12.02
CA LEU A 265 34.87 -21.47 11.76
C LEU A 265 35.71 -22.45 10.93
N GLU A 266 35.54 -23.76 11.12
CA GLU A 266 36.16 -24.79 10.27
C GLU A 266 35.67 -24.70 8.82
N ASP A 267 34.35 -24.63 8.61
CA ASP A 267 33.72 -24.52 7.28
C ASP A 267 34.21 -23.25 6.55
N ILE A 268 34.20 -22.08 7.21
CA ILE A 268 34.70 -20.82 6.62
C ILE A 268 36.20 -20.92 6.31
N THR A 269 36.98 -21.57 7.17
CA THR A 269 38.43 -21.77 6.94
C THR A 269 38.67 -22.69 5.75
N GLU A 270 37.85 -23.72 5.55
CA GLU A 270 37.95 -24.63 4.43
C GLU A 270 37.54 -23.97 3.10
N GLU A 271 36.43 -23.24 3.08
CA GLU A 271 36.00 -22.47 1.91
C GLU A 271 37.05 -21.41 1.53
N LYS A 272 37.60 -20.68 2.51
CA LYS A 272 38.71 -19.75 2.27
C LYS A 272 39.92 -20.44 1.64
N LYS A 273 40.26 -21.68 2.04
CA LYS A 273 41.35 -22.46 1.42
C LYS A 273 41.02 -22.83 -0.02
N LYS A 274 39.78 -23.21 -0.34
CA LYS A 274 39.33 -23.51 -1.71
C LYS A 274 39.43 -22.28 -2.60
N THR A 275 38.88 -21.14 -2.16
CA THR A 275 38.95 -19.87 -2.90
C THR A 275 40.40 -19.41 -3.10
N THR A 276 41.28 -19.61 -2.11
CA THR A 276 42.72 -19.31 -2.27
C THR A 276 43.36 -20.15 -3.37
N LYS A 277 43.00 -21.43 -3.49
CA LYS A 277 43.49 -22.31 -4.56
C LYS A 277 42.96 -21.90 -5.93
N GLU A 278 41.72 -21.42 -6.04
CA GLU A 278 41.19 -20.89 -7.30
C GLU A 278 41.91 -19.62 -7.74
N ILE A 279 42.22 -18.70 -6.80
CA ILE A 279 43.07 -17.54 -7.09
C ILE A 279 44.45 -17.99 -7.60
N GLU A 280 45.08 -18.96 -6.93
CA GLU A 280 46.36 -19.52 -7.38
C GLU A 280 46.27 -20.18 -8.76
N ARG A 281 45.13 -20.82 -9.08
CA ARG A 281 44.88 -21.41 -10.40
C ARG A 281 44.77 -20.31 -11.47
N ILE A 282 43.98 -19.28 -11.21
CA ILE A 282 43.81 -18.15 -12.13
C ILE A 282 45.15 -17.43 -12.33
N ASP A 283 45.92 -17.21 -11.27
CA ASP A 283 47.27 -16.63 -11.33
C ASP A 283 48.21 -17.47 -12.19
N LYS A 284 48.14 -18.81 -12.11
CA LYS A 284 48.92 -19.70 -12.98
C LYS A 284 48.49 -19.62 -14.45
N LEU A 285 47.20 -19.55 -14.73
CA LEU A 285 46.66 -19.41 -16.08
C LEU A 285 47.07 -18.08 -16.71
N LEU A 286 46.92 -16.97 -15.99
CA LEU A 286 47.26 -15.63 -16.48
C LEU A 286 48.77 -15.46 -16.74
N ASN A 287 49.62 -16.15 -15.97
CA ASN A 287 51.07 -16.09 -16.10
C ASN A 287 51.67 -17.05 -17.16
N ASN A 288 50.88 -17.96 -17.75
CA ASN A 288 51.36 -18.91 -18.77
C ASN A 288 50.52 -18.86 -20.05
N GLN A 289 51.12 -18.38 -21.14
CA GLN A 289 50.44 -18.22 -22.44
C GLN A 289 49.96 -19.53 -23.08
N GLU A 290 50.60 -20.67 -22.83
CA GLU A 290 50.17 -21.96 -23.36
C GLU A 290 48.94 -22.47 -22.61
N LEU A 291 48.98 -22.46 -21.27
CA LEU A 291 47.84 -22.86 -20.43
C LEU A 291 46.62 -21.95 -20.63
N LEU A 292 46.84 -20.65 -20.84
CA LEU A 292 45.76 -19.71 -21.14
C LEU A 292 45.09 -19.98 -22.49
N ARG A 293 45.84 -20.48 -23.48
CA ARG A 293 45.29 -20.90 -24.77
C ARG A 293 44.52 -22.21 -24.64
N GLU A 294 45.03 -23.17 -23.88
CA GLU A 294 44.33 -24.43 -23.61
C GLU A 294 42.99 -24.20 -22.89
N GLU A 295 42.98 -23.38 -21.83
CA GLU A 295 41.75 -23.02 -21.11
C GLU A 295 40.77 -22.21 -21.99
N TYR A 296 41.30 -21.38 -22.91
CA TYR A 296 40.49 -20.68 -23.90
C TYR A 296 39.79 -21.64 -24.86
N ASP A 297 40.52 -22.61 -25.40
CA ASP A 297 39.96 -23.62 -26.31
C ASP A 297 38.95 -24.51 -25.57
N GLU A 298 39.24 -24.89 -24.32
CA GLU A 298 38.35 -25.71 -23.49
C GLU A 298 37.04 -24.97 -23.14
N ARG A 299 37.10 -23.73 -22.65
CA ARG A 299 35.88 -22.95 -22.33
C ARG A 299 35.06 -22.65 -23.59
N ASN A 300 35.70 -22.34 -24.71
CA ASN A 300 34.99 -22.11 -25.97
C ASN A 300 34.36 -23.36 -26.58
N SER A 301 34.87 -24.56 -26.27
CA SER A 301 34.27 -25.83 -26.72
C SER A 301 32.91 -26.10 -26.08
N LYS A 302 32.65 -25.53 -24.91
CA LYS A 302 31.42 -25.73 -24.10
C LYS A 302 30.36 -24.64 -24.32
N LEU A 303 30.68 -23.57 -25.05
CA LEU A 303 29.81 -22.40 -25.26
C LEU A 303 29.08 -22.45 -26.61
N GLN A 304 27.82 -22.01 -26.64
CA GLN A 304 27.07 -21.81 -27.88
C GLN A 304 27.70 -20.67 -28.70
N ASN A 305 27.51 -20.66 -30.04
CA ASN A 305 28.18 -19.72 -30.93
C ASN A 305 27.98 -18.22 -30.57
N LYS A 306 26.84 -17.87 -29.98
CA LYS A 306 26.53 -16.49 -29.53
C LYS A 306 27.35 -16.03 -28.31
N ASP A 307 27.84 -16.98 -27.50
CA ASP A 307 28.49 -16.72 -26.21
C ASP A 307 30.00 -16.97 -26.24
N LYS A 308 30.55 -17.35 -27.41
CA LYS A 308 31.98 -17.65 -27.58
C LYS A 308 32.83 -16.44 -27.23
N ILE A 309 33.94 -16.71 -26.56
CA ILE A 309 34.98 -15.74 -26.23
C ILE A 309 35.76 -15.47 -27.51
N PHE A 310 35.81 -14.20 -27.95
CA PHE A 310 36.36 -13.84 -29.27
C PHE A 310 37.89 -13.82 -29.31
N SER A 311 38.55 -13.79 -28.15
CA SER A 311 40.01 -13.83 -28.08
C SER A 311 40.54 -14.29 -26.72
N VAL A 312 41.77 -14.80 -26.72
CA VAL A 312 42.53 -15.13 -25.50
C VAL A 312 42.67 -13.90 -24.59
N ARG A 313 42.75 -12.69 -25.15
CA ARG A 313 42.79 -11.43 -24.39
C ARG A 313 41.48 -11.14 -23.67
N GLN A 314 40.33 -11.44 -24.27
CA GLN A 314 39.03 -11.33 -23.58
C GLN A 314 38.90 -12.35 -22.45
N LEU A 315 39.43 -13.57 -22.61
CA LEU A 315 39.47 -14.54 -21.52
C LEU A 315 40.34 -14.03 -20.37
N ALA A 316 41.54 -13.50 -20.66
CA ALA A 316 42.41 -12.92 -19.64
C ALA A 316 41.69 -11.83 -18.83
N ASN A 317 40.96 -10.92 -19.51
CA ASN A 317 40.19 -9.89 -18.83
C ASN A 317 39.06 -10.48 -17.96
N ARG A 318 38.36 -11.53 -18.41
CA ARG A 318 37.34 -12.21 -17.59
C ARG A 318 37.95 -12.90 -16.37
N LEU A 319 39.08 -13.59 -16.54
CA LEU A 319 39.83 -14.22 -15.46
C LEU A 319 40.32 -13.20 -14.44
N GLU A 320 40.72 -11.99 -14.85
CA GLU A 320 41.08 -10.92 -13.92
C GLU A 320 39.88 -10.44 -13.09
N VAL A 321 38.68 -10.39 -13.69
CA VAL A 321 37.42 -10.09 -12.96
C VAL A 321 37.08 -11.22 -11.99
N GLU A 322 37.09 -12.49 -12.44
CA GLU A 322 36.87 -13.68 -11.60
C GLU A 322 37.86 -13.70 -10.41
N ARG A 323 39.14 -13.41 -10.67
CA ARG A 323 40.17 -13.28 -9.62
C ARG A 323 39.83 -12.19 -8.62
N GLN A 324 39.39 -11.02 -9.09
CA GLN A 324 39.03 -9.92 -8.22
C GLN A 324 37.79 -10.22 -7.37
N GLU A 325 36.83 -10.98 -7.91
CA GLU A 325 35.67 -11.50 -7.18
C GLU A 325 36.12 -12.44 -6.06
N HIS A 326 36.96 -13.43 -6.35
CA HIS A 326 37.51 -14.34 -5.33
C HIS A 326 38.34 -13.62 -4.26
N VAL A 327 39.11 -12.60 -4.63
CA VAL A 327 39.83 -11.76 -3.65
C VAL A 327 38.85 -11.04 -2.72
N ASN A 328 37.72 -10.57 -3.24
CA ASN A 328 36.68 -9.95 -2.43
C ASN A 328 35.98 -10.97 -1.51
N GLU A 329 35.77 -12.21 -1.96
CA GLU A 329 35.28 -13.32 -1.13
C GLU A 329 36.24 -13.63 0.03
N ILE A 330 37.56 -13.68 -0.21
CA ILE A 330 38.54 -13.88 0.86
C ILE A 330 38.48 -12.78 1.91
N LYS A 331 38.25 -11.52 1.51
CA LYS A 331 38.05 -10.42 2.46
C LYS A 331 36.83 -10.68 3.34
N LYS A 332 35.69 -11.08 2.75
CA LYS A 332 34.49 -11.46 3.50
C LYS A 332 34.76 -12.60 4.49
N TYR A 333 35.48 -13.65 4.07
CA TYR A 333 35.86 -14.73 4.98
C TYR A 333 36.77 -14.26 6.12
N ASN A 334 37.71 -13.36 5.85
CA ASN A 334 38.56 -12.79 6.91
C ASN A 334 37.74 -12.02 7.93
N ASP A 335 36.76 -11.24 7.47
CA ASP A 335 35.86 -10.50 8.36
C ASP A 335 35.02 -11.46 9.21
N LEU A 336 34.50 -12.54 8.63
CA LEU A 336 33.73 -13.56 9.35
C LEU A 336 34.56 -14.39 10.35
N LEU A 337 35.86 -14.58 10.07
CA LEU A 337 36.78 -15.25 11.00
C LEU A 337 37.20 -14.34 12.16
N ASP A 338 37.14 -13.01 11.98
CA ASP A 338 37.35 -12.06 13.07
C ASP A 338 36.22 -12.18 14.11
N PRO A 339 36.53 -12.18 15.42
CA PRO A 339 35.51 -12.29 16.46
C PRO A 339 34.40 -11.24 16.35
N LYS A 340 34.69 -10.01 15.91
CA LYS A 340 33.66 -8.97 15.78
C LYS A 340 32.76 -9.24 14.59
N GLY A 341 33.31 -9.67 13.46
CA GLY A 341 32.52 -10.00 12.27
C GLY A 341 31.64 -11.23 12.47
N TYR A 342 32.15 -12.27 13.15
CA TYR A 342 31.33 -13.42 13.54
C TYR A 342 30.16 -13.02 14.43
N VAL A 343 30.41 -12.23 15.48
CA VAL A 343 29.34 -11.77 16.39
C VAL A 343 28.31 -10.94 15.62
N LYS A 344 28.76 -10.01 14.76
CA LYS A 344 27.87 -9.20 13.94
C LYS A 344 26.97 -10.06 13.04
N ARG A 345 27.57 -11.02 12.31
CA ARG A 345 26.81 -11.92 11.41
C ARG A 345 25.84 -12.80 12.19
N LYS A 346 26.25 -13.29 13.35
CA LYS A 346 25.38 -14.07 14.24
C LYS A 346 24.16 -13.26 14.66
N ASP A 347 24.37 -12.03 15.12
CA ASP A 347 23.28 -11.15 15.54
C ASP A 347 22.34 -10.82 14.36
N GLU A 348 22.89 -10.53 13.17
CA GLU A 348 22.12 -10.29 11.93
C GLU A 348 21.23 -11.48 11.57
N ILE A 349 21.80 -12.70 11.53
CA ILE A 349 21.07 -13.91 11.16
C ILE A 349 20.06 -14.31 12.23
N THR A 350 20.40 -14.19 13.51
CA THR A 350 19.46 -14.47 14.60
C THR A 350 18.24 -13.55 14.52
N ARG A 351 18.45 -12.23 14.32
CA ARG A 351 17.33 -11.28 14.14
C ARG A 351 16.48 -11.61 12.92
N LYS A 352 17.11 -11.91 11.78
CA LYS A 352 16.41 -12.29 10.55
C LYS A 352 15.60 -13.57 10.75
N PHE A 353 16.17 -14.58 11.41
CA PHE A 353 15.50 -15.84 11.70
C PHE A 353 14.30 -15.65 12.63
N GLU A 354 14.47 -14.91 13.72
CA GLU A 354 13.38 -14.55 14.64
C GLU A 354 12.25 -13.82 13.93
N PHE A 355 12.59 -12.81 13.12
CA PHE A 355 11.63 -12.06 12.31
C PHE A 355 10.85 -12.98 11.35
N LEU A 356 11.53 -13.75 10.50
CA LEU A 356 10.87 -14.63 9.52
C LEU A 356 9.99 -15.69 10.17
N ASN A 357 10.41 -16.24 11.31
CA ASN A 357 9.58 -17.19 12.05
C ASN A 357 8.35 -16.52 12.67
N SER A 358 8.49 -15.27 13.14
CA SER A 358 7.39 -14.53 13.74
C SER A 358 6.25 -14.23 12.76
N LEU A 359 6.54 -14.16 11.45
CA LEU A 359 5.54 -13.88 10.42
C LEU A 359 4.50 -15.00 10.26
N GLU A 360 4.78 -16.22 10.75
CA GLU A 360 3.88 -17.38 10.61
C GLU A 360 3.31 -17.55 9.19
N LEU A 361 4.18 -17.47 8.17
CA LEU A 361 3.83 -17.68 6.76
C LEU A 361 3.35 -19.14 6.56
N GLU A 362 2.07 -19.41 6.78
CA GLU A 362 1.39 -20.70 6.59
C GLU A 362 0.12 -20.50 5.73
N SER A 363 -0.26 -21.53 4.97
CA SER A 363 -1.29 -21.46 3.92
C SER A 363 -2.59 -20.75 4.33
N ASN A 364 -3.12 -19.92 3.40
CA ASN A 364 -4.36 -19.10 3.32
C ASN A 364 -5.43 -19.12 4.43
N SER A 365 -5.55 -20.20 5.21
CA SER A 365 -6.49 -20.40 6.32
C SER A 365 -6.43 -19.37 7.48
N LYS A 366 -5.36 -18.57 7.59
CA LYS A 366 -5.18 -17.58 8.68
C LYS A 366 -5.35 -16.12 8.23
N GLN A 367 -5.78 -15.86 6.99
CA GLN A 367 -5.85 -14.51 6.46
C GLN A 367 -6.89 -13.63 7.18
N LEU A 368 -8.11 -14.14 7.41
CA LEU A 368 -9.13 -13.43 8.19
C LEU A 368 -8.63 -13.05 9.58
N LYS A 369 -7.95 -13.98 10.26
CA LYS A 369 -7.38 -13.73 11.60
C LYS A 369 -6.36 -12.60 11.56
N THR A 370 -5.47 -12.59 10.57
CA THR A 370 -4.47 -11.52 10.38
C THR A 370 -5.15 -10.17 10.14
N VAL A 371 -6.23 -10.14 9.33
CA VAL A 371 -7.04 -8.93 9.12
C VAL A 371 -7.74 -8.47 10.39
N CYS A 372 -8.33 -9.38 11.18
CA CYS A 372 -8.97 -9.02 12.44
C CYS A 372 -7.97 -8.46 13.47
N GLU A 373 -6.78 -9.07 13.57
CA GLU A 373 -5.69 -8.58 14.42
C GLU A 373 -5.25 -7.17 14.00
N LEU A 374 -5.05 -6.95 12.70
CA LEU A 374 -4.72 -5.64 12.14
C LEU A 374 -5.78 -4.58 12.45
N CYS A 375 -7.05 -4.88 12.18
CA CYS A 375 -8.17 -3.97 12.43
C CYS A 375 -8.30 -3.64 13.92
N THR A 376 -8.07 -4.62 14.80
CA THR A 376 -8.08 -4.40 16.25
C THR A 376 -6.96 -3.46 16.68
N LEU A 377 -5.72 -3.71 16.23
CA LEU A 377 -4.58 -2.83 16.48
C LEU A 377 -4.79 -1.41 15.95
N PHE A 378 -5.36 -1.30 14.74
CA PHE A 378 -5.76 -0.01 14.17
C PHE A 378 -6.75 0.72 15.08
N LEU A 379 -7.84 0.06 15.48
CA LEU A 379 -8.88 0.70 16.31
C LEU A 379 -8.36 1.10 17.70
N GLU A 380 -7.44 0.33 18.29
CA GLU A 380 -6.73 0.75 19.49
C GLU A 380 -5.92 2.05 19.28
N CYS A 381 -5.13 2.10 18.20
CA CYS A 381 -4.37 3.30 17.85
C CYS A 381 -5.30 4.48 17.52
N PHE A 382 -6.41 4.20 16.85
CA PHE A 382 -7.41 5.19 16.47
C PHE A 382 -8.10 5.78 17.70
N LYS A 383 -8.45 4.98 18.70
CA LYS A 383 -8.92 5.45 20.02
C LYS A 383 -7.92 6.43 20.64
N ILE A 384 -6.62 6.16 20.55
CA ILE A 384 -5.57 7.10 21.03
C ILE A 384 -5.60 8.42 20.24
N LYS A 385 -5.72 8.38 18.89
CA LYS A 385 -5.86 9.59 18.06
C LYS A 385 -7.08 10.42 18.46
N ILE A 386 -8.23 9.75 18.62
CA ILE A 386 -9.48 10.38 19.06
C ILE A 386 -9.28 11.08 20.41
N MET A 387 -8.74 10.39 21.40
CA MET A 387 -8.51 10.97 22.73
C MET A 387 -7.57 12.18 22.70
N LYS A 388 -6.51 12.13 21.88
CA LYS A 388 -5.53 13.23 21.70
C LYS A 388 -6.09 14.43 20.93
N SER A 389 -7.17 14.28 20.15
CA SER A 389 -7.74 15.41 19.40
C SER A 389 -8.17 16.55 20.32
N ALA A 390 -7.93 17.78 19.87
CA ALA A 390 -8.26 18.99 20.64
C ALA A 390 -9.24 19.91 19.91
N ILE A 391 -9.47 19.67 18.61
CA ILE A 391 -10.30 20.53 17.78
C ILE A 391 -11.49 19.76 17.20
N ARG A 392 -12.58 20.48 17.06
CA ARG A 392 -13.84 19.97 16.52
C ARG A 392 -13.71 19.33 15.14
N GLN A 393 -12.86 19.92 14.29
CA GLN A 393 -12.63 19.43 12.92
C GLN A 393 -12.06 18.01 12.90
N ASP A 394 -11.19 17.66 13.86
CA ASP A 394 -10.63 16.31 13.96
C ASP A 394 -11.69 15.28 14.36
N ALA A 395 -12.60 15.63 15.27
CA ALA A 395 -13.69 14.73 15.65
C ALA A 395 -14.61 14.42 14.45
N ILE A 396 -14.96 15.45 13.67
CA ILE A 396 -15.75 15.27 12.43
C ILE A 396 -14.98 14.41 11.44
N LYS A 397 -13.69 14.73 11.22
CA LYS A 397 -12.79 13.96 10.35
C LYS A 397 -12.77 12.47 10.73
N TYR A 398 -12.62 12.16 12.02
CA TYR A 398 -12.58 10.79 12.51
C TYR A 398 -13.92 10.05 12.38
N ILE A 399 -15.05 10.76 12.41
CA ILE A 399 -16.36 10.16 12.11
C ILE A 399 -16.39 9.66 10.66
N TYR A 400 -15.91 10.47 9.72
CA TYR A 400 -15.81 10.08 8.32
C TYR A 400 -14.81 8.92 8.11
N GLU A 401 -13.61 9.00 8.68
CA GLU A 401 -12.57 7.96 8.54
C GLU A 401 -13.05 6.61 9.11
N LEU A 402 -13.62 6.59 10.32
CA LEU A 402 -14.12 5.36 10.94
C LEU A 402 -15.30 4.77 10.17
N ARG A 403 -16.21 5.64 9.70
CA ARG A 403 -17.33 5.22 8.87
C ARG A 403 -16.85 4.57 7.59
N TYR A 404 -15.98 5.23 6.82
CA TYR A 404 -15.43 4.66 5.58
C TYR A 404 -14.70 3.34 5.86
N PHE A 405 -13.86 3.29 6.91
CA PHE A 405 -13.14 2.08 7.30
C PHE A 405 -14.07 0.88 7.53
N ARG A 406 -15.21 1.07 8.19
CA ARG A 406 -16.21 0.02 8.44
C ARG A 406 -16.79 -0.60 7.16
N PHE A 407 -16.84 0.15 6.06
CA PHE A 407 -17.37 -0.34 4.78
C PHE A 407 -16.32 -1.00 3.89
N LEU A 408 -15.03 -0.93 4.23
CA LEU A 408 -13.99 -1.64 3.49
C LEU A 408 -14.35 -3.13 3.37
N LYS A 409 -14.12 -3.66 2.17
CA LYS A 409 -14.44 -5.03 1.81
C LYS A 409 -13.31 -5.96 2.23
N TYR A 410 -13.65 -7.04 2.92
CA TYR A 410 -12.74 -8.15 3.17
C TYR A 410 -12.80 -9.16 2.01
N ASP A 411 -14.02 -9.45 1.54
CA ASP A 411 -14.30 -10.25 0.36
C ASP A 411 -15.45 -9.61 -0.45
N GLU A 412 -15.93 -10.29 -1.49
CA GLU A 412 -17.00 -9.78 -2.37
C GLU A 412 -18.29 -9.42 -1.62
N ASN A 413 -18.60 -10.12 -0.53
CA ASN A 413 -19.89 -10.03 0.17
C ASN A 413 -19.76 -9.44 1.58
N THR A 414 -18.57 -9.51 2.19
CA THR A 414 -18.35 -9.17 3.59
C THR A 414 -17.56 -7.87 3.72
N SER A 415 -18.14 -6.89 4.41
CA SER A 415 -17.43 -5.65 4.81
C SER A 415 -16.90 -5.79 6.24
N LEU A 416 -15.94 -4.96 6.66
CA LEU A 416 -15.36 -5.06 8.00
C LEU A 416 -16.39 -4.95 9.13
N LYS A 417 -17.44 -4.14 8.96
CA LYS A 417 -18.54 -4.02 9.93
C LYS A 417 -19.41 -5.28 10.07
N ASP A 418 -19.32 -6.20 9.12
CA ASP A 418 -20.11 -7.43 9.10
C ASP A 418 -19.35 -8.59 9.79
N ILE A 419 -18.07 -8.38 10.14
CA ILE A 419 -17.21 -9.36 10.81
C ILE A 419 -17.49 -9.37 12.32
N ALA A 420 -17.96 -10.51 12.83
CA ALA A 420 -18.41 -10.65 14.21
C ALA A 420 -17.30 -10.34 15.24
N GLU A 421 -16.07 -10.76 14.97
CA GLU A 421 -14.89 -10.55 15.81
C GLU A 421 -14.53 -9.07 15.99
N LEU A 422 -14.95 -8.21 15.05
CA LEU A 422 -14.67 -6.78 15.10
C LEU A 422 -15.79 -5.94 15.72
N ASN A 423 -16.98 -6.53 15.95
CA ASN A 423 -18.15 -5.78 16.41
C ASN A 423 -17.91 -5.08 17.75
N GLU A 424 -17.37 -5.78 18.74
CA GLU A 424 -17.13 -5.22 20.08
C GLU A 424 -16.14 -4.05 20.01
N VAL A 425 -15.00 -4.22 19.33
CA VAL A 425 -13.98 -3.18 19.23
C VAL A 425 -14.46 -1.98 18.39
N PHE A 426 -15.32 -2.19 17.38
CA PHE A 426 -15.96 -1.10 16.65
C PHE A 426 -16.92 -0.32 17.54
N GLU A 427 -17.79 -0.99 18.28
CA GLU A 427 -18.76 -0.33 19.17
C GLU A 427 -18.05 0.46 20.27
N GLU A 428 -16.99 -0.08 20.86
CA GLU A 428 -16.15 0.66 21.80
C GLU A 428 -15.55 1.92 21.18
N THR A 429 -15.01 1.80 19.97
CA THR A 429 -14.34 2.92 19.29
C THR A 429 -15.35 3.99 18.89
N ILE A 430 -16.54 3.60 18.44
CA ILE A 430 -17.67 4.50 18.17
C ILE A 430 -18.08 5.24 19.46
N GLY A 431 -18.19 4.53 20.58
CA GLY A 431 -18.48 5.13 21.88
C GLY A 431 -17.46 6.20 22.28
N VAL A 432 -16.16 5.89 22.19
CA VAL A 432 -15.09 6.85 22.49
C VAL A 432 -15.15 8.08 21.58
N LEU A 433 -15.41 7.87 20.29
CA LEU A 433 -15.54 8.96 19.31
C LEU A 433 -16.77 9.83 19.56
N TYR A 434 -17.90 9.22 19.90
CA TYR A 434 -19.14 9.91 20.26
C TYR A 434 -18.93 10.85 21.44
N GLU A 435 -18.37 10.33 22.55
CA GLU A 435 -18.12 11.13 23.75
C GLU A 435 -17.15 12.28 23.46
N LYS A 436 -16.08 12.01 22.70
CA LYS A 436 -15.12 13.03 22.31
C LYS A 436 -15.75 14.12 21.43
N ALA A 437 -16.59 13.72 20.48
CA ALA A 437 -17.29 14.62 19.58
C ALA A 437 -18.26 15.53 20.37
N ARG A 438 -19.00 15.01 21.35
CA ARG A 438 -19.85 15.82 22.24
C ARG A 438 -19.03 16.79 23.08
N ALA A 439 -17.94 16.33 23.70
CA ALA A 439 -17.08 17.19 24.51
C ALA A 439 -16.47 18.36 23.72
N LEU A 440 -16.22 18.17 22.42
CA LEU A 440 -15.73 19.22 21.52
C LEU A 440 -16.85 20.02 20.82
N ASN A 441 -18.12 19.78 21.20
CA ASN A 441 -19.32 20.34 20.56
C ASN A 441 -19.37 20.10 19.04
N ALA A 442 -18.78 19.00 18.56
CA ALA A 442 -18.79 18.56 17.16
C ALA A 442 -20.16 18.15 16.68
N ILE A 443 -20.97 17.61 17.58
CA ILE A 443 -22.31 17.09 17.32
C ILE A 443 -23.30 17.65 18.35
N GLU A 444 -24.53 17.92 17.90
CA GLU A 444 -25.65 18.33 18.76
C GLU A 444 -26.46 17.14 19.26
N ASP A 445 -26.99 17.29 20.46
CA ASP A 445 -27.93 16.33 21.03
C ASP A 445 -29.31 16.47 20.35
N VAL A 446 -29.79 15.37 19.75
CA VAL A 446 -31.11 15.32 19.07
C VAL A 446 -32.26 15.31 20.06
N THR A 447 -32.04 14.70 21.22
CA THR A 447 -32.99 14.56 22.32
C THR A 447 -32.31 14.90 23.65
N LYS A 448 -33.09 14.95 24.73
CA LYS A 448 -32.54 15.08 26.09
C LYS A 448 -32.08 13.76 26.71
N ASP A 449 -32.36 12.63 26.06
CA ASP A 449 -31.97 11.31 26.56
C ASP A 449 -30.66 10.90 25.90
N GLU A 450 -29.65 10.71 26.73
CA GLU A 450 -28.27 10.46 26.31
C GLU A 450 -28.11 9.09 25.63
N ILE A 451 -28.84 8.09 26.10
CA ILE A 451 -28.83 6.74 25.51
C ILE A 451 -29.46 6.79 24.11
N VAL A 452 -30.59 7.50 24.00
CA VAL A 452 -31.26 7.69 22.70
C VAL A 452 -30.38 8.48 21.73
N ASN A 453 -29.67 9.51 22.20
CA ASN A 453 -28.73 10.26 21.35
C ASN A 453 -27.61 9.38 20.82
N TYR A 454 -27.03 8.53 21.67
CA TYR A 454 -26.03 7.57 21.24
C TYR A 454 -26.58 6.63 20.16
N GLU A 455 -27.76 6.03 20.36
CA GLU A 455 -28.36 5.13 19.36
C GLU A 455 -28.61 5.82 18.01
N ILE A 456 -29.08 7.06 18.02
CA ILE A 456 -29.29 7.87 16.81
C ILE A 456 -27.96 8.09 16.09
N ILE A 457 -26.95 8.57 16.81
CA ILE A 457 -25.67 8.97 16.22
C ILE A 457 -24.87 7.74 15.76
N ARG A 458 -24.99 6.62 16.45
CA ARG A 458 -24.38 5.34 16.06
C ARG A 458 -24.76 4.94 14.63
N LYS A 459 -26.01 5.18 14.22
CA LYS A 459 -26.50 4.81 12.88
C LYS A 459 -25.83 5.56 11.74
N ILE A 460 -25.16 6.67 12.00
CA ILE A 460 -24.41 7.43 11.00
C ILE A 460 -23.23 6.63 10.47
N PHE A 461 -22.62 5.81 11.32
CA PHE A 461 -21.51 4.94 10.93
C PHE A 461 -21.96 3.82 9.96
N ASP A 462 -23.27 3.58 9.85
CA ASP A 462 -23.87 2.64 8.88
C ASP A 462 -24.46 3.37 7.64
N SER A 463 -24.34 4.69 7.55
CA SER A 463 -24.90 5.49 6.47
C SER A 463 -23.94 5.63 5.28
N LYS A 464 -24.50 5.56 4.06
CA LYS A 464 -23.80 5.83 2.79
C LYS A 464 -23.92 7.28 2.30
N MET A 465 -24.44 8.19 3.13
CA MET A 465 -24.50 9.62 2.78
C MET A 465 -23.10 10.20 2.55
N ILE A 466 -22.91 10.96 1.46
CA ILE A 466 -21.63 11.62 1.19
C ILE A 466 -21.43 12.79 2.15
N ASP A 467 -22.41 13.69 2.26
CA ASP A 467 -22.30 14.91 3.06
C ASP A 467 -23.03 14.83 4.41
N LEU A 468 -22.34 14.30 5.41
CA LEU A 468 -22.84 14.33 6.79
C LEU A 468 -22.98 15.74 7.37
N ASN A 469 -22.20 16.74 6.92
CA ASN A 469 -22.28 18.09 7.49
C ASN A 469 -23.61 18.79 7.17
N ASN A 470 -24.28 18.41 6.09
CA ASN A 470 -25.60 18.91 5.71
C ASN A 470 -26.74 18.01 6.19
N MET A 471 -26.41 16.93 6.91
CA MET A 471 -27.42 16.01 7.42
C MET A 471 -28.31 16.69 8.44
N ILE A 472 -29.62 16.48 8.27
CA ILE A 472 -30.63 16.92 9.21
C ILE A 472 -31.36 15.70 9.75
N ILE A 473 -31.48 15.64 11.08
CA ILE A 473 -32.21 14.59 11.77
C ILE A 473 -33.57 15.16 12.20
N GLU A 474 -34.64 14.55 11.74
CA GLU A 474 -36.01 14.87 12.15
C GLU A 474 -36.62 13.74 12.98
N THR A 475 -37.35 14.11 14.01
CA THR A 475 -38.04 13.16 14.89
C THR A 475 -39.55 13.20 14.64
N LYS A 476 -40.17 12.07 14.31
CA LYS A 476 -41.62 11.95 14.09
C LYS A 476 -42.23 10.91 15.02
N VAL A 477 -43.44 11.19 15.49
CA VAL A 477 -44.23 10.22 16.25
C VAL A 477 -45.45 9.85 15.41
N GLU A 478 -45.51 8.60 14.98
CA GLU A 478 -46.61 8.05 14.17
C GLU A 478 -47.13 6.80 14.88
N GLU A 479 -48.45 6.71 15.08
CA GLU A 479 -49.12 5.55 15.73
C GLU A 479 -48.53 5.16 17.10
N GLY A 480 -47.99 6.14 17.85
CA GLY A 480 -47.38 5.90 19.17
C GLY A 480 -45.94 5.40 19.13
N LYS A 481 -45.33 5.29 17.94
CA LYS A 481 -43.93 4.89 17.73
C LYS A 481 -43.07 6.10 17.37
N LEU A 482 -41.83 6.15 17.87
CA LEU A 482 -40.86 7.18 17.55
C LEU A 482 -40.05 6.77 16.31
N PHE A 483 -40.05 7.62 15.31
CA PHE A 483 -39.25 7.49 14.10
C PHE A 483 -38.20 8.59 14.05
N ILE A 484 -36.99 8.20 13.66
CA ILE A 484 -35.89 9.11 13.39
C ILE A 484 -35.59 9.05 11.90
N GLU A 485 -35.73 10.18 11.24
CA GLU A 485 -35.53 10.35 9.81
C GLU A 485 -34.25 11.15 9.55
N TYR A 486 -33.40 10.61 8.68
CA TYR A 486 -32.13 11.20 8.29
C TYR A 486 -32.27 11.79 6.90
N TYR A 487 -32.05 13.09 6.79
CA TYR A 487 -32.19 13.84 5.54
C TYR A 487 -30.83 14.33 5.06
N ASP A 488 -30.51 14.12 3.78
CA ASP A 488 -29.49 14.91 3.09
C ASP A 488 -30.19 16.11 2.49
N THR A 489 -30.01 17.29 3.08
CA THR A 489 -30.75 18.51 2.75
C THR A 489 -32.28 18.32 2.82
N SER A 490 -32.93 18.02 1.70
CA SER A 490 -34.38 17.74 1.59
C SER A 490 -34.73 16.30 1.21
N ILE A 491 -33.73 15.44 0.94
CA ILE A 491 -33.93 14.06 0.50
C ILE A 491 -33.90 13.14 1.73
N LEU A 492 -34.94 12.32 1.91
CA LEU A 492 -34.97 11.32 2.98
C LEU A 492 -34.06 10.14 2.61
N GLU A 493 -33.00 9.93 3.37
CA GLU A 493 -32.00 8.89 3.13
C GLU A 493 -32.29 7.63 3.94
N ASN A 494 -32.71 7.80 5.20
CA ASN A 494 -32.96 6.66 6.08
C ASN A 494 -34.04 6.98 7.11
N ARG A 495 -34.74 5.96 7.58
CA ARG A 495 -35.73 6.03 8.65
C ARG A 495 -35.58 4.83 9.57
N ILE A 496 -35.44 5.09 10.86
CA ILE A 496 -35.38 4.05 11.89
C ILE A 496 -36.54 4.21 12.87
N GLU A 497 -37.04 3.08 13.36
CA GLU A 497 -37.97 3.02 14.49
C GLU A 497 -37.16 2.86 15.77
N LEU A 498 -37.43 3.70 16.77
CA LEU A 498 -36.87 3.56 18.12
C LEU A 498 -37.98 3.19 19.10
N TYR A 499 -37.73 2.13 19.85
CA TYR A 499 -38.57 1.76 20.98
C TYR A 499 -38.08 2.49 22.23
N SER A 500 -38.98 3.24 22.87
CA SER A 500 -38.69 3.83 24.18
C SER A 500 -39.90 3.77 25.07
N ASP A 501 -39.72 3.21 26.27
CA ASP A 501 -40.74 3.14 27.31
C ASP A 501 -40.90 4.47 28.07
N LYS A 502 -40.11 5.49 27.71
CA LYS A 502 -40.08 6.81 28.37
C LYS A 502 -40.61 7.91 27.45
N THR A 503 -41.19 8.95 28.05
CA THR A 503 -41.55 10.18 27.32
C THR A 503 -40.28 10.93 26.92
N ILE A 504 -39.83 10.78 25.66
CA ILE A 504 -38.66 11.49 25.12
C ILE A 504 -39.06 12.92 24.72
N LYS A 505 -38.30 13.91 25.21
CA LYS A 505 -38.42 15.30 24.72
C LYS A 505 -37.61 15.44 23.43
N LEU A 506 -38.30 15.72 22.33
CA LEU A 506 -37.74 15.70 20.98
C LEU A 506 -37.47 17.12 20.44
N ASN A 507 -36.33 17.31 19.79
CA ASN A 507 -36.13 18.42 18.88
C ASN A 507 -36.69 18.02 17.51
N LYS A 508 -37.66 18.78 16.98
CA LYS A 508 -38.35 18.41 15.72
C LYS A 508 -37.39 18.27 14.53
N LYS A 509 -36.34 19.08 14.50
CA LYS A 509 -35.35 19.12 13.41
C LYS A 509 -34.01 19.57 13.99
N THR A 510 -32.96 18.78 13.80
CA THR A 510 -31.62 19.02 14.36
C THR A 510 -30.58 18.88 13.27
N LYS A 511 -29.77 19.92 13.05
CA LYS A 511 -28.54 19.80 12.26
C LYS A 511 -27.49 19.17 13.16
N LEU A 512 -27.06 17.95 12.84
CA LEU A 512 -26.23 17.20 13.79
C LEU A 512 -24.85 17.82 13.95
N PHE A 513 -24.16 18.08 12.84
CA PHE A 513 -22.84 18.70 12.87
C PHE A 513 -23.00 20.23 12.94
N VAL A 514 -22.46 20.82 14.00
CA VAL A 514 -22.55 22.29 14.24
C VAL A 514 -21.69 23.07 13.28
#